data_AF-A0A7X5D123-F1
#
_entry.id   AF-A0A7X5D123-F1
#
_cell.length_a   1.000
_cell.length_b   1.000
_cell.length_c   1.000
_cell.angle_alpha   90.00
_cell.angle_beta   90.00
_cell.angle_gamma   90.00
#
_symmetry.space_group_name_H-M   'P 1'
#
loop_
_entity.id
_entity.type
_entity.pdbx_description
1 polymer ?
#
loop_
_entity_poly.entity_id
_entity_poly.type
_entity_poly.pdbx_seq_one_letter_code
_entity_poly.pdbx_strand_id
1 'polypeptide(L)' 'MSQEERIREFMKGMSELTAKTGITYAVEAGRNLVVYDVKNNEPVELEIMVGTEITTEDGRTSITTFDRSNITDGCRAD' A
#
# COMPACT_ATOMS: atom_id res chain seq x y z
N MET A 1 7.25 17.57 -12.64
CA MET A 1 6.61 16.43 -11.98
C MET A 1 6.36 16.76 -10.51
N SER A 2 5.09 16.83 -10.11
CA SER A 2 4.66 17.07 -8.73
C SER A 2 5.03 15.89 -7.81
N GLN A 3 4.87 16.06 -6.50
CA GLN A 3 5.06 14.95 -5.55
C GLN A 3 4.04 13.83 -5.80
N GLU A 4 2.77 14.19 -6.07
CA GLU A 4 1.71 13.24 -6.35
C GLU A 4 1.99 12.40 -7.61
N GLU A 5 2.49 13.02 -8.68
CA GLU A 5 2.89 12.31 -9.90
C GLU A 5 4.03 11.31 -9.62
N ARG A 6 5.03 11.72 -8.83
CA ARG A 6 6.12 10.81 -8.42
C ARG A 6 5.62 9.65 -7.58
N ILE A 7 4.68 9.90 -6.66
CA ILE A 7 4.07 8.86 -5.83
C ILE A 7 3.32 7.85 -6.71
N ARG A 8 2.54 8.32 -7.70
CA ARG A 8 1.84 7.43 -8.64
C ARG A 8 2.81 6.57 -9.44
N GLU A 9 3.89 7.15 -9.98
CA GLU A 9 4.91 6.39 -10.69
C GLU A 9 5.61 5.36 -9.77
N PHE A 10 5.92 5.76 -8.54
CA PHE A 10 6.50 4.86 -7.54
C PHE A 10 5.58 3.67 -7.24
N MET A 11 4.30 3.93 -6.97
CA MET A 11 3.31 2.88 -6.69
C MET A 11 3.11 1.95 -7.88
N LYS A 12 3.10 2.48 -9.11
CA LYS A 12 3.05 1.66 -10.32
C LYS A 12 4.27 0.74 -10.41
N GLY A 13 5.48 1.26 -10.18
CA GLY A 13 6.70 0.46 -10.16
C GLY A 13 6.69 -0.62 -9.08
N MET A 14 6.13 -0.34 -7.91
CA MET A 14 5.96 -1.33 -6.83
C MET A 14 5.03 -2.47 -7.24
N SER A 15 3.92 -2.17 -7.91
CA SER A 15 3.00 -3.20 -8.43
C SER A 15 3.67 -4.07 -9.50
N GLU A 16 4.41 -3.47 -10.42
CA GLU A 16 5.15 -4.19 -11.47
C GLU A 16 6.24 -5.10 -10.87
N LEU A 17 6.99 -4.61 -9.88
CA LEU A 17 7.99 -5.40 -9.16
C LEU A 17 7.35 -6.53 -8.35
N THR A 18 6.20 -6.28 -7.73
CA THR A 18 5.44 -7.32 -7.00
C THR A 18 5.01 -8.42 -7.96
N ALA A 19 4.43 -8.08 -9.11
CA ALA A 19 4.02 -9.05 -10.12
C ALA A 19 5.22 -9.86 -10.67
N LYS A 20 6.39 -9.22 -10.81
CA LYS A 20 7.60 -9.86 -11.32
C LYS A 20 8.30 -10.76 -10.29
N THR A 21 8.31 -10.39 -9.02
CA THR A 21 9.15 -11.03 -7.99
C THR A 21 8.36 -11.85 -6.98
N GLY A 22 7.04 -11.63 -6.88
CA GLY A 22 6.21 -12.17 -5.80
C GLY A 22 6.47 -11.53 -4.43
N ILE A 23 7.27 -10.46 -4.35
CA ILE A 23 7.64 -9.80 -3.09
C ILE A 23 6.99 -8.41 -3.06
N THR A 24 6.36 -8.08 -1.94
CA THR A 24 5.73 -6.78 -1.69
C THR A 24 6.06 -6.26 -0.29
N TYR A 25 5.63 -5.04 0.01
CA TYR A 25 5.81 -4.43 1.33
C TYR A 25 4.78 -4.98 2.32
N ALA A 26 5.18 -5.07 3.58
CA ALA A 26 4.29 -5.38 4.70
C ALA A 26 4.19 -4.16 5.61
N VAL A 27 2.99 -3.91 6.11
CA VAL A 27 2.71 -2.91 7.14
C VAL A 27 2.07 -3.59 8.33
N GLU A 28 2.36 -3.08 9.52
CA GLU A 28 1.63 -3.47 10.72
C GLU A 28 0.17 -3.02 10.59
N ALA A 29 -0.75 -3.86 11.07
CA ALA A 29 -2.17 -3.54 11.11
C ALA A 29 -2.40 -2.19 11.81
N GLY A 30 -3.19 -1.32 11.18
CA GLY A 30 -3.48 0.02 11.70
C GLY A 30 -2.40 1.08 11.47
N ARG A 31 -1.33 0.79 10.70
CA ARG A 31 -0.32 1.78 10.30
C ARG A 31 -0.34 2.09 8.79
N ASN A 32 -0.02 3.34 8.45
CA ASN A 32 0.20 3.78 7.08
C ASN A 32 1.56 3.30 6.55
N LEU A 33 1.67 3.08 5.24
CA LEU A 33 2.98 2.93 4.61
C LEU A 33 3.67 4.28 4.57
N VAL A 34 4.82 4.39 5.21
CA VAL A 34 5.63 5.61 5.16
C VAL A 34 6.74 5.43 4.13
N VAL A 35 6.74 6.29 3.11
CA VAL A 35 7.86 6.41 2.16
C VAL A 35 8.56 7.74 2.39
N TYR A 36 9.83 7.83 2.00
CA TYR A 36 10.61 9.05 2.16
C TYR A 36 10.83 9.73 0.81
N ASP A 37 10.29 10.94 0.63
CA ASP A 37 10.52 11.72 -0.59
C ASP A 37 11.89 12.40 -0.50
N VAL A 38 12.90 11.75 -1.08
CA VAL A 38 14.29 12.25 -1.11
C VAL A 38 14.40 13.62 -1.80
N LYS A 39 13.49 13.97 -2.73
CA LYS A 39 13.55 15.29 -3.40
C LYS A 39 13.09 16.42 -2.49
N ASN A 40 12.07 16.16 -1.67
CA ASN A 40 11.50 17.16 -0.77
C ASN A 40 12.05 17.04 0.67
N ASN A 41 12.79 15.97 0.96
CA ASN A 41 13.37 15.67 2.27
C ASN A 41 12.30 15.52 3.38
N GLU A 42 11.18 14.86 3.06
CA GLU A 42 10.03 14.70 3.96
C GLU A 42 9.46 13.27 3.91
N PRO A 43 8.89 12.78 5.03
CA PRO A 43 8.10 11.55 5.02
C PRO A 43 6.75 11.79 4.36
N VAL A 44 6.31 10.81 3.58
CA VAL A 44 4.99 10.79 2.93
C VAL A 44 4.25 9.55 3.42
N GLU A 45 3.08 9.77 4.00
CA GLU A 45 2.17 8.69 4.39
C GLU A 45 1.29 8.30 3.22
N LEU A 46 1.37 7.04 2.82
CA LEU A 46 0.56 6.46 1.76
C LEU A 46 -0.50 5.57 2.39
N GLU A 47 -1.76 5.87 2.08
CA GLU A 47 -2.85 4.96 2.34
C GLU A 47 -2.70 3.75 1.42
N ILE A 48 -2.55 2.58 2.02
CA ILE A 48 -2.44 1.35 1.25
C ILE A 48 -3.85 0.96 0.82
N MET A 49 -4.12 1.07 -0.48
CA MET A 49 -5.34 0.54 -1.07
C MET A 49 -5.19 -0.98 -1.31
N VAL A 50 -4.03 -1.46 -1.73
CA VAL A 50 -3.78 -2.90 -1.97
C VAL A 50 -2.53 -3.32 -1.23
N GLY A 51 -2.64 -4.27 -0.31
CA GLY A 51 -1.52 -4.67 0.53
C GLY A 51 -1.74 -5.99 1.24
N THR A 52 -0.71 -6.41 1.96
CA THR A 52 -0.77 -7.58 2.83
C THR A 52 -0.63 -7.11 4.27
N GLU A 53 -1.70 -7.21 5.03
CA GLU A 53 -1.69 -6.98 6.47
C GLU A 53 -1.12 -8.22 7.15
N ILE A 54 -0.13 -8.02 8.02
CA ILE A 54 0.46 -9.08 8.82
C ILE A 54 0.13 -8.80 10.29
N THR A 55 -0.65 -9.68 10.88
CA THR A 55 -0.99 -9.64 12.30
C THR A 55 -0.34 -10.84 12.98
N THR A 56 0.44 -10.61 14.03
CA THR A 56 1.05 -11.68 14.83
C THR A 56 0.44 -11.67 16.22
N GLU A 57 -0.39 -12.67 16.52
CA GLU A 57 -1.00 -12.88 17.84
C GLU A 57 -0.64 -14.28 18.35
N ASP A 58 -0.17 -14.38 19.60
CA ASP A 58 0.18 -15.64 20.26
C ASP A 58 1.12 -16.55 19.44
N GLY A 59 2.08 -15.96 18.72
CA GLY A 59 3.04 -16.68 17.87
C GLY A 59 2.45 -17.23 16.58
N ARG A 60 1.18 -16.93 16.26
CA ARG A 60 0.55 -17.22 14.97
C ARG A 60 0.54 -15.97 14.10
N THR A 61 1.09 -16.10 12.90
CA THR A 61 1.06 -15.05 11.88
C THR A 61 -0.15 -15.23 10.99
N SER A 62 -1.05 -14.26 11.01
CA SER A 62 -2.17 -14.13 10.08
C SER A 62 -1.76 -13.18 8.96
N ILE A 63 -1.88 -13.64 7.72
CA ILE A 63 -1.53 -12.88 6.52
C ILE A 63 -2.84 -12.60 5.77
N THR A 64 -3.24 -11.34 5.70
CA THR A 64 -4.46 -10.91 5.01
C THR A 64 -4.09 -10.02 3.85
N THR A 65 -4.22 -10.52 2.62
CA THR A 65 -4.13 -9.67 1.43
C THR A 65 -5.46 -8.94 1.24
N PHE A 66 -5.41 -7.62 1.16
CA PHE A 66 -6.58 -6.77 0.93
C PHE A 66 -6.39 -5.96 -0.35
N ASP A 67 -7.49 -5.77 -1.07
CA ASP A 67 -7.58 -4.90 -2.24
C ASP A 67 -8.80 -3.98 -2.07
N ARG A 68 -8.54 -2.72 -1.71
CA ARG A 68 -9.48 -1.62 -1.53
C ARG A 68 -9.52 -0.70 -2.75
N SER A 69 -8.84 -1.03 -3.84
CA SER A 69 -8.89 -0.24 -5.08
C SER A 69 -10.29 -0.27 -5.72
N ASN A 70 -11.13 -1.25 -5.36
CA ASN A 70 -12.53 -1.35 -5.78
C ASN A 70 -13.52 -0.51 -4.95
N ILE A 71 -13.08 0.30 -3.97
CA ILE A 71 -14.01 1.09 -3.13
C ILE A 71 -14.49 2.37 -3.83
N THR A 72 -14.03 2.65 -5.06
CA THR A 72 -14.59 3.73 -5.91
C THR A 72 -15.52 3.20 -6.98
N ASP A 73 -16.62 2.51 -6.62
CA ASP A 73 -17.92 2.73 -7.26
C ASP A 73 -19.08 2.04 -6.50
N GLY A 74 -19.94 2.86 -5.90
CA GLY A 74 -21.39 2.66 -5.86
C GLY A 74 -21.99 1.40 -5.24
N CYS A 75 -21.97 1.26 -3.92
CA CYS A 75 -23.15 0.72 -3.23
C CYS A 75 -24.25 1.79 -3.22
N ARG A 76 -24.96 1.96 -4.36
CA ARG A 76 -26.33 2.46 -4.36
C ARG A 76 -27.22 1.23 -4.32
N ALA A 77 -27.83 0.98 -3.17
CA ALA A 77 -28.97 0.09 -3.05
C ALA A 77 -30.23 0.92 -3.36
N ASP A 78 -30.93 0.57 -4.43
CA ASP A 78 -32.36 0.80 -4.60
C ASP A 78 -33.06 -0.54 -4.83
#